data_AF-A0A815PIX9-F1
#
_entry.id   AF-A0A815PIX9-F1
#
_cell.length_a   1.000
_cell.length_b   1.000
_cell.length_c   1.000
_cell.angle_alpha   90.00
_cell.angle_beta   90.00
_cell.angle_gamma   90.00
#
_symmetry.space_group_name_H-M   'P 1'
#
loop_
_entity.id
_entity.type
_entity.pdbx_description
1 polymer ?
#
loop_
_entity_poly.entity_id
_entity_poly.type
_entity_poly.pdbx_seq_one_letter_code
_entity_poly.pdbx_strand_id
1 'polypeptide(L)'
;MNLDDDSPLLCGHLRIGRNPSNPKDVAFPHRESMNTTVLKFLLSRPGRVFITTDSGEVQQLARKLFATKNNEPSRLIEINGTIAHIDRDWNYLGCESLEKTILDFHALSYCHLAVISKSSFGHLAAMRRINPYEELYLYCEGIKKINNADDYNSYKYSTC
;
A
#
# COMPACT_ATOMS: atom_id res chain seq x y z
N MET A 1 -7.33 17.30 12.86
CA MET A 1 -7.88 16.05 12.33
C MET A 1 -9.24 15.90 13.01
N ASN A 2 -10.35 16.11 12.27
CA ASN A 2 -11.68 15.93 12.86
C ASN A 2 -11.84 14.46 13.25
N LEU A 3 -12.16 14.21 14.51
CA LEU A 3 -12.29 12.88 15.11
C LEU A 3 -13.67 12.26 14.87
N ASP A 4 -14.58 12.97 14.18
CA ASP A 4 -15.97 12.55 13.93
C ASP A 4 -16.19 11.92 12.54
N ASP A 5 -15.14 11.55 11.83
CA ASP A 5 -15.25 10.83 10.55
C ASP A 5 -14.97 9.33 10.78
N ASP A 6 -16.03 8.59 11.11
CA ASP A 6 -16.06 7.11 11.21
C ASP A 6 -15.81 6.41 9.86
N SER A 7 -15.45 7.15 8.81
CA SER A 7 -15.14 6.56 7.50
C SER A 7 -14.00 5.54 7.59
N PRO A 8 -14.22 4.29 7.12
CA PRO A 8 -13.21 3.25 7.20
C PRO A 8 -11.97 3.64 6.39
N LEU A 9 -10.81 3.31 6.95
CA LEU A 9 -9.52 3.46 6.29
C LEU A 9 -9.22 2.23 5.44
N LEU A 10 -9.20 2.42 4.11
CA LEU A 10 -8.85 1.42 3.11
C LEU A 10 -7.41 1.63 2.67
N CYS A 11 -6.60 0.58 2.66
CA CYS A 11 -5.18 0.71 2.40
C CYS A 11 -4.69 -0.13 1.22
N GLY A 12 -3.78 0.44 0.44
CA GLY A 12 -3.03 -0.25 -0.60
C GLY A 12 -1.54 -0.17 -0.34
N HIS A 13 -0.88 -1.32 -0.23
CA HIS A 13 0.58 -1.44 -0.23
C HIS A 13 1.06 -2.05 -1.55
N LEU A 14 1.64 -1.22 -2.41
CA LEU A 14 2.09 -1.60 -3.76
C LEU A 14 3.61 -1.53 -3.86
N ARG A 15 4.26 -2.69 -3.74
CA ARG A 15 5.69 -2.89 -4.05
C ARG A 15 5.83 -3.25 -5.52
N ILE A 16 6.20 -2.29 -6.36
CA ILE A 16 6.37 -2.47 -7.80
C ILE A 16 7.69 -3.17 -8.11
N GLY A 17 8.75 -2.89 -7.36
CA GLY A 17 10.10 -3.33 -7.73
C GLY A 17 10.80 -2.26 -8.54
N ARG A 18 11.53 -2.71 -9.55
CA ARG A 18 12.20 -1.82 -10.52
C ARG A 18 11.19 -0.90 -11.19
N ASN A 19 11.40 0.40 -11.03
CA ASN A 19 10.58 1.45 -11.65
C ASN A 19 11.39 2.76 -11.76
N PRO A 20 10.90 3.82 -12.43
CA PRO A 20 11.67 5.06 -12.58
C PRO A 20 12.14 5.72 -11.26
N SER A 21 11.38 5.57 -10.17
CA SER A 21 11.77 6.05 -8.83
C SER A 21 12.78 5.12 -8.14
N ASN A 22 12.80 3.83 -8.51
CA ASN A 22 13.70 2.82 -7.95
C ASN A 22 14.36 1.98 -9.08
N PRO A 23 15.24 2.57 -9.90
CA PRO A 23 15.73 1.94 -11.13
C PRO A 23 16.67 0.75 -10.88
N LYS A 24 17.31 0.69 -9.71
CA LYS A 24 18.28 -0.35 -9.34
C LYS A 24 17.66 -1.54 -8.63
N ASP A 25 16.35 -1.55 -8.48
CA ASP A 25 15.67 -2.57 -7.71
C ASP A 25 15.43 -3.87 -8.49
N VAL A 26 14.95 -4.87 -7.77
CA VAL A 26 14.52 -6.17 -8.32
C VAL A 26 13.25 -5.96 -9.14
N ALA A 27 13.24 -6.49 -10.36
CA ALA A 27 12.02 -6.57 -11.15
C ALA A 27 11.17 -7.75 -10.65
N PHE A 28 9.92 -7.48 -10.30
CA PHE A 28 8.97 -8.53 -9.93
C PHE A 28 8.06 -8.81 -11.13
N PRO A 29 8.17 -9.97 -11.80
CA PRO A 29 7.25 -10.33 -12.87
C PRO A 29 5.82 -10.45 -12.33
N HIS A 30 4.82 -10.38 -13.21
CA HIS A 30 3.39 -10.55 -12.86
C HIS A 30 2.78 -9.42 -12.01
N ARG A 31 3.42 -8.24 -11.98
CA ARG A 31 2.93 -7.03 -11.28
C ARG A 31 2.53 -5.90 -12.21
N GLU A 32 2.51 -6.12 -13.52
CA GLU A 32 2.28 -5.12 -14.56
C GLU A 32 0.91 -4.44 -14.41
N SER A 33 -0.10 -5.20 -13.95
CA SER A 33 -1.46 -4.70 -13.74
C SER A 33 -1.78 -4.37 -12.28
N MET A 34 -0.81 -4.48 -11.37
CA MET A 34 -1.05 -4.35 -9.92
C MET A 34 -1.60 -2.98 -9.55
N ASN A 35 -1.00 -1.91 -10.08
CA ASN A 35 -1.43 -0.54 -9.81
C ASN A 35 -2.90 -0.32 -10.19
N THR A 36 -3.29 -0.68 -11.41
CA THR A 36 -4.66 -0.49 -11.89
C THR A 36 -5.66 -1.38 -11.17
N THR A 37 -5.30 -2.64 -10.91
CA THR A 37 -6.18 -3.61 -10.24
C THR A 37 -6.47 -3.20 -8.80
N VAL A 38 -5.41 -2.90 -8.03
CA VAL A 38 -5.54 -2.52 -6.62
C VAL A 38 -6.23 -1.17 -6.48
N LEU A 39 -5.84 -0.15 -7.27
CA LEU A 39 -6.45 1.17 -7.17
C LEU A 39 -7.94 1.14 -7.56
N LYS A 40 -8.34 0.38 -8.59
CA LYS A 40 -9.76 0.19 -8.94
C LYS A 40 -10.55 -0.50 -7.83
N PHE A 41 -9.97 -1.51 -7.20
CA PHE A 41 -10.60 -2.22 -6.09
C PHE A 41 -10.86 -1.30 -4.88
N LEU A 42 -9.90 -0.42 -4.56
CA LEU A 42 -10.06 0.57 -3.50
C LEU A 42 -11.05 1.68 -3.90
N LEU A 43 -11.02 2.10 -5.17
CA LEU A 43 -11.94 3.12 -5.70
C LEU A 43 -13.41 2.70 -5.61
N SER A 44 -13.70 1.42 -5.84
CA SER A 44 -15.07 0.88 -5.83
C SER A 44 -15.68 0.70 -4.43
N ARG A 45 -15.00 1.13 -3.36
CA ARG A 45 -15.44 0.97 -1.97
C ARG A 45 -15.56 2.33 -1.30
N PRO A 46 -16.53 2.54 -0.38
CA PRO A 46 -16.61 3.76 0.41
C PRO A 46 -15.52 3.79 1.47
N GLY A 47 -14.99 4.98 1.77
CA GLY A 47 -13.97 5.18 2.80
C GLY A 47 -12.79 6.03 2.33
N ARG A 48 -11.94 6.38 3.29
CA ARG A 48 -10.68 7.08 3.06
C ARG A 48 -9.64 6.07 2.58
N VAL A 49 -8.75 6.50 1.69
CA VAL A 49 -7.79 5.64 1.02
C VAL A 49 -6.38 6.08 1.37
N PHE A 50 -5.57 5.15 1.87
CA PHE A 50 -4.15 5.35 2.08
C PHE A 50 -3.36 4.45 1.12
N ILE A 51 -2.43 5.04 0.36
CA ILE A 51 -1.57 4.30 -0.57
C ILE A 51 -0.12 4.50 -0.15
N THR A 52 0.58 3.40 0.10
CA THR A 52 2.04 3.38 0.22
C THR A 52 2.63 2.50 -0.88
N THR A 53 3.70 3.00 -1.49
CA THR A 53 4.29 2.43 -2.69
C THR A 53 5.71 2.94 -2.87
N ASP A 54 6.51 2.10 -3.53
CA ASP A 54 7.86 2.38 -4.01
C ASP A 54 7.88 3.03 -5.41
N SER A 55 6.75 3.49 -5.94
CA SER A 55 6.65 4.07 -7.28
C SER A 55 5.98 5.44 -7.25
N GLY A 56 6.71 6.46 -7.72
CA GLY A 56 6.16 7.81 -7.86
C GLY A 56 5.00 7.87 -8.86
N GLU A 57 5.00 7.02 -9.89
CA GLU A 57 3.91 6.93 -10.85
C GLU A 57 2.62 6.42 -10.21
N VAL A 58 2.73 5.42 -9.33
CA VAL A 58 1.57 4.90 -8.57
C VAL A 58 1.02 5.96 -7.63
N GLN A 59 1.88 6.74 -6.95
CA GLN A 59 1.42 7.87 -6.13
C GLN A 59 0.67 8.92 -6.97
N GLN A 60 1.22 9.30 -8.12
CA GLN A 60 0.57 10.27 -9.01
C GLN A 60 -0.77 9.76 -9.53
N LEU A 61 -0.86 8.47 -9.88
CA LEU A 61 -2.11 7.86 -10.30
C LEU A 61 -3.14 7.84 -9.17
N ALA A 62 -2.75 7.51 -7.94
CA ALA A 62 -3.61 7.55 -6.78
C ALA A 62 -4.16 8.97 -6.53
N ARG A 63 -3.30 10.00 -6.57
CA ARG A 63 -3.72 11.42 -6.46
C ARG A 63 -4.79 11.76 -7.48
N LYS A 64 -4.62 11.36 -8.74
CA LYS A 64 -5.60 11.61 -9.82
C LYS A 64 -6.93 10.88 -9.59
N LEU A 65 -6.88 9.64 -9.13
CA LEU A 65 -8.07 8.80 -8.96
C LEU A 65 -8.91 9.22 -7.74
N PHE A 66 -8.26 9.60 -6.65
CA PHE A 66 -8.88 9.88 -5.36
C PHE A 66 -8.99 11.38 -5.02
N ALA A 67 -8.59 12.25 -5.95
CA ALA A 67 -8.74 13.70 -5.86
C ALA A 67 -10.19 14.12 -5.60
N THR A 68 -10.33 15.31 -5.03
CA THR A 68 -11.59 16.06 -4.91
C THR A 68 -12.31 16.08 -6.27
N LYS A 69 -13.57 15.62 -6.29
CA LYS A 69 -14.43 15.65 -7.47
C LYS A 69 -15.81 16.15 -7.06
N ASN A 70 -16.43 16.99 -7.88
CA ASN A 70 -17.81 17.44 -7.68
C ASN A 70 -18.09 18.00 -6.26
N ASN A 71 -17.17 18.80 -5.72
CA ASN A 71 -17.20 19.34 -4.35
C ASN A 71 -17.06 18.32 -3.20
N GLU A 72 -16.86 17.03 -3.49
CA GLU A 72 -16.52 16.04 -2.47
C GLU A 72 -15.05 16.15 -2.08
N PRO A 73 -14.71 16.08 -0.77
CA PRO A 73 -13.33 16.11 -0.33
C PRO A 73 -12.53 14.93 -0.88
N SER A 74 -11.23 15.15 -1.09
CA SER A 74 -10.30 14.08 -1.45
C SER A 74 -10.42 12.92 -0.47
N ARG A 75 -10.52 11.70 -1.01
CA ARG A 75 -10.51 10.48 -0.20
C ARG A 75 -9.10 10.03 0.13
N LEU A 76 -8.08 10.58 -0.53
CA LEU A 76 -6.68 10.18 -0.36
C LEU A 76 -6.09 10.77 0.93
N ILE A 77 -5.55 9.90 1.77
CA ILE A 77 -4.65 10.25 2.87
C ILE A 77 -3.22 10.06 2.36
N GLU A 78 -2.39 11.10 2.51
CA GLU A 78 -1.00 11.08 2.09
C GLU A 78 -0.07 11.32 3.27
N ILE A 79 1.02 10.57 3.30
CA ILE A 79 2.18 10.84 4.14
C ILE A 79 3.27 11.33 3.20
N ASN A 80 3.55 12.63 3.29
CA ASN A 80 4.57 13.29 2.49
C ASN A 80 5.97 12.77 2.84
N GLY A 81 6.85 12.82 1.86
CA GLY A 81 8.25 12.44 2.01
C GLY A 81 8.75 11.64 0.82
N THR A 82 10.06 11.44 0.77
CA THR A 82 10.74 10.78 -0.35
C THR A 82 10.48 9.27 -0.36
N ILE A 83 10.27 8.71 -1.55
CA ILE A 83 10.25 7.26 -1.76
C ILE A 83 11.70 6.76 -1.70
N ALA A 84 12.01 5.91 -0.74
CA ALA A 84 13.38 5.51 -0.44
C ALA A 84 13.47 4.06 0.07
N HIS A 85 14.57 3.38 -0.24
CA HIS A 85 14.94 2.14 0.42
C HIS A 85 15.86 2.44 1.60
N ILE A 86 15.30 2.64 2.80
CA ILE A 86 16.06 2.98 4.01
C ILE A 86 17.15 1.96 4.36
N ASP A 87 16.96 0.70 3.96
CA ASP A 87 17.88 -0.41 4.17
C ASP A 87 19.09 -0.38 3.21
N ARG A 88 19.01 0.38 2.11
CA ARG A 88 20.03 0.43 1.05
C ARG A 88 20.68 1.79 0.90
N ASP A 89 19.92 2.85 1.16
CA ASP A 89 20.28 4.23 0.82
C ASP A 89 20.62 5.08 2.07
N TRP A 90 21.08 4.44 3.14
CA TRP A 90 21.34 5.05 4.46
C TRP A 90 22.20 6.33 4.41
N ASN A 91 23.15 6.38 3.46
CA ASN A 91 24.08 7.51 3.33
C ASN A 91 23.52 8.73 2.60
N TYR A 92 22.34 8.64 1.97
CA TYR A 92 21.81 9.69 1.09
C TYR A 92 20.41 10.22 1.47
N LEU A 93 19.62 9.51 2.29
CA LEU A 93 18.17 9.75 2.37
C LEU A 93 17.61 10.21 3.73
N GLY A 94 18.47 10.43 4.73
CA GLY A 94 18.16 11.25 5.92
C GLY A 94 17.03 10.75 6.85
N CYS A 95 16.80 11.49 7.94
CA CYS A 95 15.75 11.21 8.93
C CYS A 95 14.33 11.24 8.33
N GLU A 96 14.10 12.06 7.31
CA GLU A 96 12.79 12.23 6.67
C GLU A 96 12.29 10.94 6.00
N SER A 97 13.17 10.22 5.29
CA SER A 97 12.80 8.97 4.63
C SER A 97 12.51 7.86 5.65
N LEU A 98 13.24 7.85 6.76
CA LEU A 98 12.97 6.95 7.88
C LEU A 98 11.63 7.27 8.53
N GLU A 99 11.37 8.54 8.83
CA GLU A 99 10.11 9.01 9.41
C GLU A 99 8.93 8.63 8.53
N LYS A 100 9.01 8.94 7.22
CA LYS A 100 7.99 8.52 6.26
C LYS A 100 7.79 6.99 6.26
N THR A 101 8.86 6.22 6.24
CA THR A 101 8.77 4.75 6.20
C THR A 101 8.07 4.20 7.45
N ILE A 102 8.38 4.76 8.63
CA ILE A 102 7.74 4.40 9.89
C ILE A 102 6.26 4.78 9.88
N LEU A 103 5.94 6.00 9.43
CA LEU A 103 4.56 6.49 9.35
C LEU A 103 3.73 5.66 8.36
N ASP A 104 4.28 5.31 7.19
CA ASP A 104 3.62 4.44 6.21
C ASP A 104 3.34 3.05 6.81
N PHE A 105 4.32 2.47 7.50
CA PHE A 105 4.19 1.17 8.16
C PHE A 105 3.12 1.22 9.26
N HIS A 106 3.11 2.29 10.04
CA HIS A 106 2.15 2.50 11.10
C HIS A 106 0.74 2.69 10.54
N ALA A 107 0.55 3.54 9.53
CA ALA A 107 -0.74 3.76 8.88
C ALA A 107 -1.34 2.45 8.34
N LEU A 108 -0.51 1.58 7.72
CA LEU A 108 -0.94 0.26 7.25
C LEU A 108 -1.49 -0.65 8.37
N SER A 109 -1.02 -0.50 9.61
CA SER A 109 -1.47 -1.29 10.75
C SER A 109 -2.83 -0.85 11.36
N TYR A 110 -3.39 0.30 10.94
CA TYR A 110 -4.70 0.80 11.38
C TYR A 110 -5.80 0.66 10.33
N CYS A 111 -5.51 -0.02 9.23
CA CYS A 111 -6.47 -0.15 8.14
C CYS A 111 -7.63 -1.08 8.53
N HIS A 112 -8.82 -0.69 8.12
CA HIS A 112 -10.03 -1.52 8.22
C HIS A 112 -10.05 -2.57 7.11
N LEU A 113 -9.55 -2.20 5.92
CA LEU A 113 -9.30 -3.08 4.79
C LEU A 113 -7.89 -2.83 4.27
N ALA A 114 -7.15 -3.88 3.95
CA ALA A 114 -5.80 -3.76 3.38
C ALA A 114 -5.63 -4.67 2.16
N VAL A 115 -5.12 -4.12 1.08
CA VAL A 115 -4.59 -4.87 -0.07
C VAL A 115 -3.09 -4.72 -0.08
N ILE A 116 -2.37 -5.81 0.14
CA ILE A 116 -0.91 -5.83 0.15
C ILE A 116 -0.36 -6.58 -1.05
N SER A 117 0.81 -6.19 -1.51
CA SER A 117 1.66 -6.96 -2.43
C SER A 117 2.58 -7.91 -1.66
N LYS A 118 3.14 -8.92 -2.35
CA LYS A 118 4.19 -9.79 -1.78
C LYS A 118 5.43 -8.99 -1.41
N SER A 119 5.49 -8.60 -0.14
CA SER A 119 6.56 -7.82 0.49
C SER A 119 6.50 -8.04 2.00
N SER A 120 7.66 -8.17 2.64
CA SER A 120 7.74 -8.25 4.10
C SER A 120 7.19 -6.98 4.76
N PHE A 121 7.35 -5.80 4.15
CA PHE A 121 6.85 -4.54 4.69
C PHE A 121 5.33 -4.56 4.87
N GLY A 122 4.59 -4.80 3.79
CA GLY A 122 3.13 -4.83 3.84
C GLY A 122 2.59 -5.97 4.71
N HIS A 123 3.24 -7.14 4.66
CA HIS A 123 2.83 -8.28 5.49
C HIS A 123 3.02 -8.00 6.98
N LEU A 124 4.20 -7.54 7.40
CA LEU A 124 4.48 -7.24 8.80
C LEU A 124 3.60 -6.12 9.33
N ALA A 125 3.28 -5.11 8.51
CA ALA A 125 2.34 -4.06 8.89
C ALA A 125 0.92 -4.61 9.10
N ALA A 126 0.43 -5.44 8.17
CA ALA A 126 -0.89 -6.06 8.27
C ALA A 126 -1.02 -6.97 9.50
N MET A 127 0.05 -7.70 9.85
CA MET A 127 0.06 -8.58 11.03
C MET A 127 0.00 -7.83 12.37
N ARG A 128 0.16 -6.50 12.38
CA ARG A 128 0.03 -5.67 13.59
C ARG A 128 -1.38 -5.11 13.82
N ARG A 129 -2.30 -5.33 12.89
CA ARG A 129 -3.72 -4.98 13.07
C ARG A 129 -4.31 -5.83 14.20
N ILE A 130 -5.32 -5.29 14.89
CA ILE A 130 -6.02 -6.01 15.97
C ILE A 130 -6.56 -7.36 15.47
N ASN A 131 -7.18 -7.35 14.29
CA ASN A 131 -7.62 -8.55 13.57
C ASN A 131 -6.82 -8.66 12.25
N PRO A 132 -5.65 -9.33 12.24
CA PRO A 132 -4.72 -9.31 11.11
C PRO A 132 -5.30 -9.67 9.75
N TYR A 133 -6.22 -10.65 9.73
CA TYR A 133 -6.79 -11.23 8.52
C TYR A 133 -8.17 -10.65 8.14
N GLU A 134 -8.78 -9.85 9.01
CA GLU A 134 -10.07 -9.23 8.72
C GLU A 134 -9.91 -8.26 7.54
N GLU A 135 -10.66 -8.48 6.45
CA GLU A 135 -10.56 -7.69 5.22
C GLU A 135 -9.10 -7.51 4.72
N LEU A 136 -8.27 -8.54 4.88
CA LEU A 136 -6.92 -8.58 4.31
C LEU A 136 -6.94 -9.27 2.94
N TYR A 137 -6.29 -8.63 1.98
CA TYR A 137 -6.17 -9.13 0.62
C TYR A 137 -4.70 -9.07 0.17
N LEU A 138 -4.30 -10.05 -0.65
CA LEU A 138 -3.00 -10.10 -1.30
C LEU A 138 -3.18 -9.94 -2.81
N TYR A 139 -2.33 -9.12 -3.43
CA TYR A 139 -2.17 -9.12 -4.87
C TYR A 139 -1.21 -10.24 -5.31
N CYS A 140 -1.74 -11.15 -6.13
CA CYS A 140 -1.09 -12.30 -6.73
C CYS A 140 -1.85 -12.60 -8.04
N GLU A 141 -1.40 -12.03 -9.16
CA GLU A 141 -2.10 -12.10 -10.46
C GLU A 141 -3.60 -11.75 -10.38
N GLY A 142 -3.93 -10.81 -9.50
CA GLY A 142 -5.30 -10.53 -9.07
C GLY A 142 -5.40 -10.39 -7.55
N ILE A 143 -6.57 -10.01 -7.05
CA ILE A 143 -6.79 -9.79 -5.62
C ILE A 143 -7.36 -11.07 -5.00
N LYS A 144 -6.66 -11.62 -4.00
CA LYS A 144 -7.06 -12.81 -3.25
C LYS A 144 -7.31 -12.42 -1.79
N LYS A 145 -8.43 -12.85 -1.21
CA LYS A 145 -8.68 -12.66 0.23
C LYS A 145 -7.81 -13.63 1.02
N ILE A 146 -7.24 -13.14 2.12
CA ILE A 146 -6.44 -13.92 3.07
C ILE A 146 -7.26 -14.06 4.34
N ASN A 147 -7.67 -15.28 4.68
CA ASN A 147 -8.48 -15.53 5.87
C ASN A 147 -7.63 -15.97 7.08
N ASN A 148 -6.42 -16.46 6.84
CA ASN A 148 -5.53 -16.97 7.87
C ASN A 148 -4.06 -17.03 7.38
N ALA A 149 -3.17 -17.53 8.25
CA ALA A 149 -1.74 -17.66 7.95
C ALA A 149 -1.47 -18.67 6.81
N ASP A 150 -2.25 -19.74 6.72
CA ASP A 150 -2.06 -20.79 5.71
C ASP A 150 -2.41 -20.28 4.31
N ASP A 151 -3.49 -19.50 4.19
CA ASP A 151 -3.84 -18.77 2.97
C ASP A 151 -2.64 -17.90 2.54
N TYR A 152 -2.11 -17.07 3.46
CA TYR A 152 -0.98 -16.20 3.15
C TYR A 152 0.25 -17.00 2.70
N ASN A 153 0.60 -18.06 3.41
CA ASN A 153 1.75 -18.91 3.06
C ASN A 153 1.56 -19.58 1.70
N SER A 154 0.35 -20.08 1.40
CA SER A 154 0.05 -20.71 0.11
C SER A 154 0.30 -19.78 -1.06
N TYR A 155 -0.11 -18.51 -0.94
CA TYR A 155 0.14 -17.51 -1.97
C TYR A 155 1.55 -16.94 -1.94
N LYS A 156 2.21 -16.87 -0.78
CA LYS A 156 3.59 -16.39 -0.66
C LYS A 156 4.54 -17.26 -1.50
N TYR A 157 4.36 -18.57 -1.45
CA TYR A 157 5.21 -19.55 -2.14
C TYR A 157 4.72 -19.94 -3.53
N SER A 158 3.53 -19.51 -3.95
CA SER A 158 3.07 -19.72 -5.33
C SER A 158 3.82 -18.81 -6.30
N THR A 159 3.84 -19.20 -7.57
CA THR A 159 4.37 -18.37 -8.68
C THR A 159 3.40 -17.24 -8.99
N CYS A 160 3.48 -16.21 -8.17
CA CYS A 160 3.06 -14.85 -8.41
C CYS A 160 4.10 -13.94 -7.74
#